data_AF-A0A099P9A0-F1
#
_entry.id   AF-A0A099P9A0-F1
#
_cell.length_a   1.000
_cell.length_b   1.000
_cell.length_c   1.000
_cell.angle_alpha   90.00
_cell.angle_beta   90.00
_cell.angle_gamma   90.00
#
_symmetry.space_group_name_H-M   'P 1'
#
loop_
_entity.id
_entity.type
_entity.pdbx_description
1 polymer ?
#
loop_
_entity_poly.entity_id
_entity_poly.type
_entity_poly.pdbx_seq_one_letter_code
_entity_poly.pdbx_strand_id
1 'polypeptide(L)'
;MREQAVPLLAEIDRYLAAPLNQDVAARLIENRNGIARLLDAIEQKHFSAAFIGKIGAGKTSAICKVSGLQYDGPDNEPVEVLKTGAGRTTVCEVAVEYSPRYSIKVEPLPDEEVQRIVGNFADFIWTKASKTIADEDEGGNLLSEELTRCIRNMLGLTIEKKKEDGKWRSSDKALEFSKSCKSVIEVNDLMFSCLALESRTETEFWPNPEESKSWQSWLKENFARINDGKNKTVSIPARITIRGPFPLMRGIASGASSTHVASIHISIERIFEERWIQREYFQ
;
A
#
# COMPACT_ATOMS: atom_id res chain seq x y z
N MET A 1 -4.98 -33.18 10.19
CA MET A 1 -5.70 -32.63 11.37
C MET A 1 -7.22 -32.60 11.13
N ARG A 2 -7.75 -31.95 10.07
CA ARG A 2 -9.18 -32.02 9.70
C ARG A 2 -9.68 -33.46 9.48
N GLU A 3 -8.91 -34.28 8.78
CA GLU A 3 -9.20 -35.71 8.55
C GLU A 3 -9.31 -36.54 9.85
N GLN A 4 -8.67 -36.10 10.94
CA GLN A 4 -8.76 -36.75 12.25
C GLN A 4 -9.91 -36.20 13.09
N ALA A 5 -10.20 -34.90 12.97
CA ALA A 5 -11.22 -34.22 13.78
C ALA A 5 -12.67 -34.46 13.30
N VAL A 6 -12.89 -34.64 11.99
CA VAL A 6 -14.22 -34.92 11.43
C VAL A 6 -14.82 -36.24 11.95
N PRO A 7 -14.07 -37.36 11.99
CA PRO A 7 -14.54 -38.60 12.62
C PRO A 7 -14.86 -38.44 14.11
N LEU A 8 -14.06 -37.67 14.85
CA LEU A 8 -14.26 -37.40 16.28
C LEU A 8 -15.54 -36.59 16.55
N LEU A 9 -15.83 -35.58 15.73
CA LEU A 9 -17.09 -34.83 15.81
C LEU A 9 -18.30 -35.73 15.54
N ALA A 10 -18.21 -36.59 14.52
CA ALA A 10 -19.26 -37.56 14.20
C ALA A 10 -19.47 -38.61 15.31
N GLU A 11 -18.41 -38.96 16.03
CA GLU A 11 -18.47 -39.85 17.18
C GLU A 11 -19.14 -39.16 18.40
N ILE A 12 -18.81 -37.90 18.68
CA ILE A 12 -19.49 -37.10 19.72
C ILE A 12 -20.98 -36.95 19.39
N ASP A 13 -21.33 -36.66 18.13
CA ASP A 13 -22.72 -36.56 17.67
C ASP A 13 -23.50 -37.88 17.87
N ARG A 14 -22.82 -39.02 17.70
CA ARG A 14 -23.40 -40.33 17.96
C ARG A 14 -23.67 -40.57 19.46
N TYR A 15 -22.73 -40.20 20.33
CA TYR A 15 -22.93 -40.31 21.78
C TYR A 15 -24.07 -39.40 22.26
N LEU A 16 -24.18 -38.19 21.72
CA LEU A 16 -25.25 -37.24 22.04
C LEU A 16 -26.65 -37.72 21.61
N ALA A 17 -26.76 -38.64 20.66
CA ALA A 17 -28.02 -39.25 20.25
C ALA A 17 -28.50 -40.39 21.17
N ALA A 18 -27.63 -40.90 22.05
CA ALA A 18 -27.98 -41.92 23.04
C ALA A 18 -28.57 -41.28 24.31
N PRO A 19 -29.39 -42.02 25.10
CA PRO A 19 -29.87 -41.53 26.39
C PRO A 19 -28.67 -41.36 27.35
N LEU A 20 -28.27 -40.11 27.55
CA LEU A 20 -27.14 -39.72 28.40
C LEU A 20 -27.62 -39.00 29.66
N ASN A 21 -26.79 -39.07 30.70
CA ASN A 21 -26.91 -38.19 31.85
C ASN A 21 -26.70 -36.73 31.39
N GLN A 22 -27.50 -35.80 31.93
CA GLN A 22 -27.50 -34.38 31.60
C GLN A 22 -26.11 -33.73 31.75
N ASP A 23 -25.34 -34.09 32.78
CA ASP A 23 -23.99 -33.56 33.01
C ASP A 23 -22.98 -34.04 31.95
N VAL A 24 -23.13 -35.29 31.51
CA VAL A 24 -22.29 -35.90 30.46
C VAL A 24 -22.63 -35.29 29.10
N ALA A 25 -23.92 -35.10 28.81
CA ALA A 25 -24.38 -34.44 27.60
C ALA A 25 -23.88 -32.99 27.52
N ALA A 26 -23.94 -32.23 28.62
CA ALA A 26 -23.44 -30.85 28.68
C ALA A 26 -21.93 -30.76 28.37
N ARG A 27 -21.12 -31.64 28.96
CA ARG A 27 -19.66 -31.69 28.70
C ARG A 27 -19.33 -32.10 27.26
N LEU A 28 -20.10 -33.03 26.68
CA LEU A 28 -19.92 -33.43 25.28
C LEU A 28 -20.27 -32.30 24.30
N ILE A 29 -21.33 -31.53 24.58
CA ILE A 29 -21.68 -30.33 23.80
C ILE A 29 -20.56 -29.28 23.88
N GLU A 30 -20.04 -29.03 25.08
CA GLU A 30 -18.93 -28.09 25.27
C GLU A 30 -17.67 -28.51 24.49
N ASN A 31 -17.28 -29.78 24.59
CA ASN A 31 -16.14 -30.31 23.84
C ASN A 31 -16.35 -30.25 22.33
N ARG A 32 -17.55 -30.60 21.85
CA ARG A 32 -17.91 -30.50 20.43
C ARG A 32 -17.77 -29.07 19.92
N ASN A 33 -18.31 -28.11 20.68
CA ASN A 33 -18.21 -26.69 20.36
C ASN A 33 -16.76 -26.20 20.40
N GLY A 34 -15.96 -26.68 21.35
CA GLY A 34 -14.52 -26.39 21.43
C GLY A 34 -13.76 -26.90 20.21
N ILE A 35 -13.99 -28.17 19.79
CA ILE A 35 -13.37 -28.76 18.60
C ILE A 35 -13.81 -28.03 17.34
N ALA A 36 -15.09 -27.70 17.20
CA ALA A 36 -15.60 -26.95 16.06
C ALA A 36 -14.96 -25.55 15.96
N ARG A 37 -14.87 -24.81 17.08
CA ARG A 37 -14.18 -23.50 17.11
C ARG A 37 -12.70 -23.60 16.76
N LEU A 38 -12.00 -24.63 17.25
CA LEU A 38 -10.60 -24.85 16.91
C LEU A 38 -10.41 -25.22 15.44
N LEU A 39 -11.32 -26.02 14.87
CA LEU A 39 -11.30 -26.32 13.43
C LEU A 39 -11.57 -25.06 12.61
N ASP A 40 -12.56 -24.26 12.98
CA ASP A 40 -12.82 -22.97 12.32
C ASP A 40 -11.59 -22.05 12.41
N ALA A 41 -10.94 -21.97 13.57
CA ALA A 41 -9.73 -21.16 13.76
C ALA A 41 -8.53 -21.67 12.94
N ILE A 42 -8.38 -22.99 12.78
CA ILE A 42 -7.34 -23.60 11.93
C ILE A 42 -7.68 -23.48 10.44
N GLU A 43 -8.97 -23.44 10.10
CA GLU A 43 -9.47 -23.19 8.74
C GLU A 43 -9.38 -21.70 8.36
N GLN A 44 -9.42 -20.80 9.34
CA GLN A 44 -9.09 -19.37 9.16
C GLN A 44 -7.59 -19.20 8.85
N LYS A 45 -7.25 -19.32 7.57
CA LYS A 45 -5.88 -19.15 7.05
C LYS A 45 -5.57 -17.70 6.63
N HIS A 46 -6.18 -16.72 7.29
CA HIS A 46 -5.89 -15.31 7.07
C HIS A 46 -4.84 -14.85 8.07
N PHE A 47 -3.61 -14.66 7.61
CA PHE A 47 -2.54 -14.12 8.44
C PHE A 47 -2.25 -12.68 8.01
N SER A 48 -1.99 -11.79 8.96
CA SER A 48 -1.58 -10.42 8.65
C SER A 48 -0.21 -10.18 9.28
N ALA A 49 0.67 -9.52 8.54
CA ALA A 49 2.00 -9.14 9.01
C ALA A 49 2.26 -7.68 8.61
N ALA A 50 2.49 -6.82 9.59
CA ALA A 50 2.87 -5.43 9.35
C ALA A 50 4.38 -5.26 9.52
N PHE A 51 5.03 -4.61 8.55
CA PHE A 51 6.43 -4.20 8.65
C PHE A 51 6.45 -2.74 9.11
N ILE A 52 6.76 -2.54 10.40
CA ILE A 52 6.85 -1.22 11.04
C ILE A 52 8.31 -0.94 11.39
N GLY A 53 8.78 0.28 11.11
CA GLY A 53 10.15 0.66 11.42
C GLY A 53 10.56 2.01 10.83
N LYS A 54 11.74 2.49 11.21
CA LYS A 54 12.27 3.79 10.76
C LYS A 54 12.42 3.87 9.24
N ILE A 55 12.49 5.10 8.72
CA ILE A 55 12.81 5.35 7.30
C ILE A 55 14.19 4.75 7.00
N GLY A 56 14.32 4.11 5.83
CA GLY A 56 15.59 3.48 5.41
C GLY A 56 15.86 2.10 6.01
N ALA A 57 15.01 1.58 6.90
CA ALA A 57 15.20 0.25 7.53
C ALA A 57 15.00 -0.96 6.59
N GLY A 58 14.81 -0.76 5.29
CA GLY A 58 14.67 -1.84 4.31
C GLY A 58 13.29 -2.54 4.30
N LYS A 59 12.23 -1.91 4.84
CA LYS A 59 10.87 -2.50 4.91
C LYS A 59 10.36 -3.00 3.55
N THR A 60 10.35 -2.12 2.56
CA THR A 60 9.88 -2.45 1.21
C THR A 60 10.72 -3.57 0.58
N SER A 61 12.04 -3.52 0.77
CA SER A 61 12.95 -4.56 0.24
C SER A 61 12.73 -5.92 0.93
N ALA A 62 12.49 -5.92 2.25
CA ALA A 62 12.16 -7.14 2.99
C ALA A 62 10.85 -7.77 2.49
N ILE A 63 9.82 -6.95 2.26
CA ILE A 63 8.55 -7.40 1.67
C ILE A 63 8.80 -7.99 0.29
N CYS A 64 9.56 -7.30 -0.57
CA CYS A 64 9.85 -7.80 -1.91
C CYS A 64 10.49 -9.20 -1.87
N LYS A 65 11.46 -9.38 -0.98
CA LYS A 65 12.17 -10.65 -0.80
C LYS A 65 11.26 -11.77 -0.26
N VAL A 66 10.46 -11.50 0.77
CA VAL A 66 9.59 -12.51 1.41
C VAL A 66 8.41 -12.89 0.50
N SER A 67 7.90 -11.95 -0.28
CA SER A 67 6.74 -12.16 -1.15
C SER A 67 7.08 -12.61 -2.57
N GLY A 68 8.37 -12.80 -2.91
CA GLY A 68 8.79 -13.16 -4.27
C GLY A 68 8.55 -12.06 -5.31
N LEU A 69 8.47 -10.81 -4.88
CA LEU A 69 8.34 -9.61 -5.71
C LEU A 69 9.74 -9.08 -6.14
N GLN A 70 10.60 -9.98 -6.59
CA GLN A 70 11.94 -9.70 -7.12
C GLN A 70 12.19 -10.53 -8.38
N TYR A 71 12.98 -10.01 -9.32
CA TYR A 71 13.39 -10.72 -10.54
C TYR A 71 14.80 -10.30 -10.95
N ASP A 72 15.48 -11.15 -11.74
CA ASP A 72 16.84 -10.86 -12.19
C ASP A 72 16.83 -9.82 -13.31
N GLY A 73 17.59 -8.74 -13.12
CA GLY A 73 17.76 -7.67 -14.09
C GLY A 73 18.79 -8.00 -15.19
N PRO A 74 19.09 -7.02 -16.07
CA PRO A 74 20.00 -7.18 -17.21
C PRO A 74 21.43 -7.67 -16.88
N ASP A 75 21.85 -7.56 -15.62
CA ASP A 75 23.19 -7.94 -15.14
C ASP A 75 23.15 -8.98 -14.00
N ASN A 76 22.09 -9.80 -13.91
CA ASN A 76 21.81 -10.69 -12.76
C ASN A 76 21.70 -9.96 -11.40
N GLU A 77 21.51 -8.65 -11.42
CA GLU A 77 21.23 -7.87 -10.22
C GLU A 77 19.76 -8.02 -9.84
N PRO A 78 19.43 -8.26 -8.55
CA PRO A 78 18.06 -8.42 -8.10
C PRO A 78 17.29 -7.10 -8.23
N VAL A 79 16.24 -7.12 -9.03
CA VAL A 79 15.36 -5.98 -9.25
C VAL A 79 14.08 -6.16 -8.44
N GLU A 80 13.78 -5.17 -7.58
CA GLU A 80 12.58 -5.16 -6.77
C GLU A 80 11.38 -4.62 -7.56
N VAL A 81 10.22 -5.28 -7.43
CA VAL A 81 8.97 -4.86 -8.10
C VAL A 81 8.42 -3.60 -7.43
N LEU A 82 8.44 -3.55 -6.10
CA LEU A 82 8.06 -2.32 -5.38
C LEU A 82 9.20 -1.31 -5.47
N LYS A 83 8.85 -0.02 -5.48
CA LYS A 83 9.84 1.05 -5.54
C LYS A 83 10.65 1.13 -4.25
N THR A 84 11.94 0.80 -4.34
CA THR A 84 12.90 0.81 -3.23
C THR A 84 14.06 1.77 -3.47
N GLY A 85 14.80 2.11 -2.42
CA GLY A 85 15.87 3.11 -2.43
C GLY A 85 16.37 3.42 -1.02
N ALA A 86 17.20 4.46 -0.86
CA ALA A 86 17.79 4.87 0.43
C ALA A 86 16.76 5.24 1.52
N GLY A 87 15.49 5.34 1.14
CA GLY A 87 14.37 5.70 1.99
C GLY A 87 13.40 6.56 1.20
N ARG A 88 12.27 6.84 1.82
CA ARG A 88 11.29 7.82 1.34
C ARG A 88 10.77 7.59 -0.07
N THR A 89 10.47 6.33 -0.40
CA THR A 89 9.99 5.96 -1.74
C THR A 89 8.48 5.83 -1.83
N THR A 90 7.84 5.39 -0.75
CA THR A 90 6.42 4.99 -0.74
C THR A 90 5.55 6.11 -0.19
N VAL A 91 4.50 6.50 -0.92
CA VAL A 91 3.62 7.62 -0.55
C VAL A 91 2.55 7.23 0.48
N CYS A 92 2.14 5.97 0.50
CA CYS A 92 0.99 5.47 1.25
C CYS A 92 1.25 4.07 1.81
N GLU A 93 0.26 3.48 2.49
CA GLU A 93 0.29 2.07 2.87
C GLU A 93 0.33 1.20 1.61
N VAL A 94 1.15 0.15 1.63
CA VAL A 94 1.22 -0.84 0.54
C VAL A 94 0.95 -2.21 1.12
N ALA A 95 -0.08 -2.85 0.59
CA ALA A 95 -0.52 -4.19 0.91
C ALA A 95 -0.11 -5.18 -0.18
N VAL A 96 0.38 -6.36 0.19
CA VAL A 96 0.50 -7.50 -0.73
C VAL A 96 -0.49 -8.56 -0.29
N GLU A 97 -1.30 -9.08 -1.22
CA GLU A 97 -2.33 -10.10 -0.98
C GLU A 97 -2.24 -11.22 -2.02
N TYR A 98 -2.62 -12.44 -1.63
CA TYR A 98 -2.76 -13.52 -2.60
C TYR A 98 -4.00 -13.28 -3.48
N SER A 99 -3.88 -13.53 -4.78
CA SER A 99 -5.01 -13.66 -5.71
C SER A 99 -4.63 -14.63 -6.84
N PRO A 100 -5.58 -15.39 -7.43
CA PRO A 100 -5.29 -16.20 -8.62
C PRO A 100 -4.85 -15.37 -9.84
N ARG A 101 -5.13 -14.06 -9.85
CA ARG A 101 -4.79 -13.13 -10.94
C ARG A 101 -4.04 -11.93 -10.42
N TYR A 102 -3.12 -11.41 -11.23
CA TYR A 102 -2.39 -10.18 -10.94
C TYR A 102 -3.31 -8.97 -11.04
N SER A 103 -3.25 -8.08 -10.05
CA SER A 103 -3.92 -6.77 -10.11
C SER A 103 -3.29 -5.77 -9.14
N ILE A 104 -3.57 -4.49 -9.37
CA ILE A 104 -3.30 -3.41 -8.42
C ILE A 104 -4.63 -2.76 -8.08
N LYS A 105 -5.03 -2.80 -6.81
CA LYS A 105 -6.16 -2.05 -6.27
C LYS A 105 -5.66 -0.81 -5.56
N VAL A 106 -6.33 0.32 -5.76
CA VAL A 106 -6.03 1.60 -5.12
C VAL A 106 -7.24 2.06 -4.34
N GLU A 107 -7.01 2.41 -3.08
CA GLU A 107 -7.97 3.12 -2.26
C GLU A 107 -7.54 4.60 -2.24
N PRO A 108 -8.27 5.50 -2.90
CA PRO A 108 -7.90 6.90 -2.96
C PRO A 108 -8.16 7.60 -1.62
N LEU A 109 -7.40 8.65 -1.33
CA LEU A 109 -7.75 9.59 -0.27
C LEU A 109 -9.08 10.28 -0.61
N PRO A 110 -9.91 10.61 0.39
CA PRO A 110 -11.09 11.45 0.19
C PRO A 110 -10.71 12.81 -0.40
N ASP A 111 -11.57 13.36 -1.26
CA ASP A 111 -11.32 14.64 -1.95
C ASP A 111 -11.08 15.80 -0.97
N GLU A 112 -11.77 15.81 0.17
CA GLU A 112 -11.54 16.79 1.25
C GLU A 112 -10.10 16.75 1.78
N GLU A 113 -9.53 15.56 1.91
CA GLU A 113 -8.16 15.39 2.39
C GLU A 113 -7.15 15.78 1.29
N VAL A 114 -7.44 15.45 0.03
CA VAL A 114 -6.65 15.91 -1.11
C VAL A 114 -6.65 17.45 -1.17
N GLN A 115 -7.81 18.09 -0.96
CA GLN A 115 -7.93 19.55 -0.93
C GLN A 115 -7.10 20.18 0.20
N ARG A 116 -7.12 19.60 1.41
CA ARG A 116 -6.26 20.06 2.52
C ARG A 116 -4.78 19.94 2.19
N ILE A 117 -4.39 18.80 1.61
CA ILE A 117 -3.00 18.53 1.22
C ILE A 117 -2.53 19.57 0.18
N VAL A 118 -3.34 19.85 -0.84
CA VAL A 118 -3.02 20.88 -1.84
C VAL A 118 -3.00 22.27 -1.24
N GLY A 119 -3.91 22.59 -0.31
CA GLY A 119 -3.90 23.86 0.41
C GLY A 119 -2.59 24.09 1.17
N ASN A 120 -2.14 23.08 1.92
CA ASN A 120 -0.85 23.15 2.62
C ASN A 120 0.33 23.32 1.65
N PHE A 121 0.29 22.65 0.49
CA PHE A 121 1.30 22.80 -0.54
C PHE A 121 1.28 24.21 -1.17
N ALA A 122 0.10 24.75 -1.45
CA ALA A 122 -0.07 26.10 -2.00
C ALA A 122 0.44 27.16 -1.01
N ASP A 123 0.10 27.04 0.27
CA ASP A 123 0.59 27.92 1.34
C ASP A 123 2.12 27.92 1.44
N PHE A 124 2.71 26.71 1.38
CA PHE A 124 4.16 26.54 1.38
C PHE A 124 4.82 27.23 0.17
N ILE A 125 4.30 26.96 -1.03
CA ILE A 125 4.83 27.54 -2.28
C ILE A 125 4.66 29.06 -2.31
N TRP A 126 3.50 29.58 -1.85
CA TRP A 126 3.24 31.01 -1.78
C TRP A 126 4.17 31.72 -0.79
N THR A 127 4.37 31.11 0.39
CA THR A 127 5.29 31.63 1.41
C THR A 127 6.72 31.66 0.89
N LYS A 128 7.17 30.58 0.25
CA LYS A 128 8.51 30.50 -0.36
C LYS A 128 8.69 31.55 -1.47
N ALA A 129 7.68 31.77 -2.30
CA ALA A 129 7.73 32.80 -3.35
C ALA A 129 7.71 34.24 -2.80
N SER A 130 6.95 34.49 -1.72
CA SER A 130 6.74 35.84 -1.17
C SER A 130 7.89 36.31 -0.25
N LYS A 131 8.52 35.40 0.50
CA LYS A 131 9.48 35.77 1.55
C LYS A 131 10.95 35.73 1.13
N THR A 132 11.27 35.44 -0.14
CA THR A 132 12.66 35.26 -0.61
C THR A 132 13.48 34.39 0.37
N ILE A 133 12.86 33.34 0.90
CA ILE A 133 13.52 32.43 1.84
C ILE A 133 14.59 31.68 1.04
N ALA A 134 15.85 31.76 1.51
CA ALA A 134 16.97 31.05 0.90
C ALA A 134 16.71 29.54 0.91
N ASP A 135 17.19 28.84 -0.12
CA ASP A 135 16.98 27.39 -0.31
C ASP A 135 17.52 26.52 0.86
N GLU A 136 18.28 27.08 1.80
CA GLU A 136 18.87 26.38 2.95
C GLU A 136 17.90 26.16 4.12
N ASP A 137 16.76 26.86 4.16
CA ASP A 137 15.68 26.66 5.16
C ASP A 137 14.61 25.66 4.64
N GLU A 138 15.05 24.51 4.10
CA GLU A 138 14.18 23.39 3.70
C GLU A 138 13.43 22.72 4.89
N GLY A 139 13.61 23.22 6.11
CA GLY A 139 13.07 22.68 7.36
C GLY A 139 11.56 22.87 7.60
N GLY A 140 10.80 23.32 6.60
CA GLY A 140 9.39 23.72 6.78
C GLY A 140 8.38 23.07 5.84
N ASN A 141 8.74 21.99 5.13
CA ASN A 141 7.74 21.30 4.33
C ASN A 141 6.80 20.52 5.27
N LEU A 142 5.58 21.01 5.49
CA LEU A 142 4.55 20.31 6.28
C LEU A 142 4.24 18.92 5.71
N LEU A 143 4.54 18.69 4.43
CA LEU A 143 4.29 17.45 3.74
C LEU A 143 5.56 16.59 3.69
N SER A 144 5.36 15.27 3.68
CA SER A 144 6.45 14.34 3.39
C SER A 144 7.02 14.59 1.98
N GLU A 145 8.29 14.26 1.75
CA GLU A 145 8.93 14.39 0.43
C GLU A 145 8.21 13.53 -0.62
N GLU A 146 7.70 12.38 -0.22
CA GLU A 146 6.96 11.46 -1.09
C GLU A 146 5.64 12.07 -1.54
N LEU A 147 4.90 12.65 -0.60
CA LEU A 147 3.63 13.30 -0.87
C LEU A 147 3.85 14.57 -1.69
N THR A 148 4.88 15.35 -1.38
CA THR A 148 5.30 16.52 -2.17
C THR A 148 5.63 16.14 -3.61
N ARG A 149 6.39 15.07 -3.80
CA ARG A 149 6.74 14.55 -5.13
C ARG A 149 5.50 14.04 -5.88
N CYS A 150 4.59 13.36 -5.19
CA CYS A 150 3.32 12.90 -5.75
C CYS A 150 2.48 14.07 -6.27
N ILE A 151 2.23 15.08 -5.43
CA ILE A 151 1.44 16.28 -5.78
C ILE A 151 2.10 17.03 -6.94
N ARG A 152 3.41 17.26 -6.88
CA ARG A 152 4.14 17.94 -7.96
C ARG A 152 3.99 17.23 -9.31
N ASN A 153 4.01 15.89 -9.31
CA ASN A 153 3.79 15.12 -10.53
C ASN A 153 2.32 15.21 -11.01
N MET A 154 1.35 15.17 -10.09
CA MET A 154 -0.07 15.33 -10.44
C MET A 154 -0.37 16.71 -11.04
N LEU A 155 0.24 17.76 -10.49
CA LEU A 155 0.09 19.15 -10.95
C LEU A 155 0.94 19.48 -12.19
N GLY A 156 1.90 18.63 -12.55
CA GLY A 156 2.91 18.95 -13.57
C GLY A 156 3.91 20.04 -13.16
N LEU A 157 3.94 20.40 -11.87
CA LEU A 157 4.78 21.45 -11.28
C LEU A 157 6.06 20.88 -10.65
N THR A 158 6.80 20.10 -11.46
CA THR A 158 8.04 19.43 -11.05
C THR A 158 9.23 20.38 -11.00
N ILE A 159 10.26 20.02 -10.23
CA ILE A 159 11.56 20.71 -10.24
C ILE A 159 12.40 20.15 -11.39
N GLU A 160 12.78 21.01 -12.34
CA GLU A 160 13.68 20.64 -13.44
C GLU A 160 15.11 21.02 -13.08
N LYS A 161 16.06 20.10 -13.29
CA LYS A 161 17.49 20.37 -13.18
C LYS A 161 18.08 20.36 -14.59
N LYS A 162 18.63 21.49 -15.02
CA LYS A 162 19.31 21.62 -16.32
C LYS A 162 20.76 22.03 -16.10
N LYS A 163 21.64 21.53 -16.96
CA LYS A 163 23.04 21.91 -16.98
C LYS A 163 23.20 23.03 -18.01
N GLU A 164 23.37 24.26 -17.54
CA GLU A 164 23.62 25.44 -18.37
C GLU A 164 25.03 25.94 -18.06
N ASP A 165 25.84 26.16 -19.10
CA ASP A 165 27.23 26.65 -18.98
C ASP A 165 28.10 25.88 -17.97
N GLY A 166 27.93 24.56 -17.93
CA GLY A 166 28.68 23.67 -17.02
C GLY A 166 28.23 23.70 -15.55
N LYS A 167 27.32 24.61 -15.18
CA LYS A 167 26.74 24.70 -13.83
C LYS A 167 25.34 24.07 -13.80
N TRP A 168 25.02 23.40 -12.70
CA TRP A 168 23.67 22.89 -12.46
C TRP A 168 22.77 24.05 -12.03
N ARG A 169 21.66 24.25 -12.75
CA ARG A 169 20.57 25.15 -12.34
C ARG A 169 19.29 24.35 -12.14
N SER A 170 18.56 24.66 -11.08
CA SER A 170 17.22 24.13 -10.82
C SER A 170 16.16 25.20 -11.08
N SER A 171 15.12 24.85 -11.82
CA SER A 171 13.91 25.64 -11.98
C SER A 171 12.77 24.92 -11.26
N ASP A 172 12.12 25.61 -10.31
CA ASP A 172 10.94 25.11 -9.62
C ASP A 172 9.69 25.67 -10.28
N LYS A 173 9.01 24.82 -11.07
CA LYS A 173 7.78 25.20 -11.76
C LYS A 173 6.67 25.64 -10.83
N ALA A 174 6.60 25.12 -9.60
CA ALA A 174 5.57 25.54 -8.64
C ALA A 174 5.81 26.97 -8.17
N LEU A 175 7.08 27.36 -7.97
CA LEU A 175 7.44 28.74 -7.64
C LEU A 175 7.26 29.68 -8.83
N GLU A 176 7.56 29.25 -10.04
CA GLU A 176 7.28 30.04 -11.25
C GLU A 176 5.78 30.23 -11.46
N PHE A 177 5.00 29.19 -11.26
CA PHE A 177 3.55 29.21 -11.31
C PHE A 177 2.96 30.21 -10.30
N SER A 178 3.40 30.19 -9.04
CA SER A 178 2.85 31.07 -8.01
C SER A 178 3.13 32.55 -8.24
N LYS A 179 4.22 32.90 -8.93
CA LYS A 179 4.53 34.30 -9.31
C LYS A 179 3.50 34.92 -10.25
N SER A 180 2.75 34.09 -10.98
CA SER A 180 1.67 34.56 -11.86
C SER A 180 0.35 34.80 -11.13
N CYS A 181 0.25 34.40 -9.86
CA CYS A 181 -0.94 34.53 -9.03
C CYS A 181 -0.86 35.78 -8.14
N LYS A 182 -2.02 36.32 -7.74
CA LYS A 182 -2.17 37.54 -6.92
C LYS A 182 -2.36 37.25 -5.45
N SER A 183 -2.72 36.01 -5.09
CA SER A 183 -2.98 35.60 -3.71
C SER A 183 -2.78 34.11 -3.53
N VAL A 184 -2.60 33.68 -2.27
CA VAL A 184 -2.54 32.25 -1.91
C VAL A 184 -3.82 31.49 -2.26
N ILE A 185 -4.98 32.15 -2.16
CA ILE A 185 -6.28 31.58 -2.54
C ILE A 185 -6.28 31.25 -4.03
N GLU A 186 -5.83 32.18 -4.87
CA GLU A 186 -5.72 31.95 -6.32
C GLU A 186 -4.73 30.84 -6.66
N VAL A 187 -3.59 30.72 -5.95
CA VAL A 187 -2.66 29.60 -6.11
C VAL A 187 -3.35 28.27 -5.80
N ASN A 188 -4.06 28.20 -4.67
CA ASN A 188 -4.78 27.00 -4.24
C ASN A 188 -5.85 26.60 -5.27
N ASP A 189 -6.73 27.52 -5.66
CA ASP A 189 -7.81 27.27 -6.61
C ASP A 189 -7.30 26.77 -7.97
N LEU A 190 -6.23 27.38 -8.48
CA LEU A 190 -5.63 26.97 -9.75
C LEU A 190 -4.89 25.63 -9.63
N MET A 191 -4.16 25.39 -8.53
CA MET A 191 -3.53 24.08 -8.29
C MET A 191 -4.58 22.98 -8.16
N PHE A 192 -5.66 23.21 -7.42
CA PHE A 192 -6.74 22.25 -7.26
C PHE A 192 -7.40 21.93 -8.61
N SER A 193 -7.66 22.95 -9.43
CA SER A 193 -8.18 22.76 -10.79
C SER A 193 -7.25 21.91 -11.67
N CYS A 194 -5.93 22.05 -11.52
CA CYS A 194 -4.94 21.24 -12.26
C CYS A 194 -4.92 19.77 -11.85
N LEU A 195 -5.46 19.40 -10.68
CA LEU A 195 -5.53 18.00 -10.29
C LEU A 195 -6.49 17.20 -11.16
N ALA A 196 -7.57 17.81 -11.67
CA ALA A 196 -8.62 17.15 -12.46
C ALA A 196 -9.14 15.87 -11.76
N LEU A 197 -9.54 15.99 -10.49
CA LEU A 197 -9.95 14.85 -9.65
C LEU A 197 -11.14 14.08 -10.23
N GLU A 198 -12.03 14.76 -10.93
CA GLU A 198 -13.17 14.18 -11.64
C GLU A 198 -12.78 13.16 -12.72
N SER A 199 -11.55 13.26 -13.24
CA SER A 199 -11.00 12.30 -14.21
C SER A 199 -10.20 11.16 -13.56
N ARG A 200 -10.01 11.22 -12.24
CA ARG A 200 -9.13 10.33 -11.46
C ARG A 200 -9.91 9.27 -10.67
N THR A 201 -10.73 8.50 -11.38
CA THR A 201 -11.69 7.56 -10.77
C THR A 201 -11.27 6.10 -10.77
N GLU A 202 -10.15 5.74 -11.41
CA GLU A 202 -9.72 4.34 -11.52
C GLU A 202 -9.14 3.85 -10.18
N THR A 203 -9.68 2.73 -9.71
CA THR A 203 -9.31 2.11 -8.42
C THR A 203 -8.80 0.68 -8.58
N GLU A 204 -8.82 0.11 -9.79
CA GLU A 204 -8.31 -1.23 -10.03
C GLU A 204 -7.70 -1.37 -11.41
N PHE A 205 -6.55 -2.04 -11.48
CA PHE A 205 -5.75 -2.24 -12.68
C PHE A 205 -5.49 -3.72 -12.88
N TRP A 206 -5.65 -4.17 -14.12
CA TRP A 206 -5.43 -5.55 -14.52
C TRP A 206 -4.48 -5.58 -15.73
N PRO A 207 -3.46 -6.45 -15.73
CA PRO A 207 -2.65 -6.65 -16.92
C PRO A 207 -3.50 -7.31 -18.01
N ASN A 208 -3.26 -6.91 -19.25
CA ASN A 208 -3.77 -7.67 -20.40
C ASN A 208 -3.04 -9.03 -20.52
N PRO A 209 -3.47 -9.93 -21.44
CA PRO A 209 -2.86 -11.26 -21.56
C PRO A 209 -1.35 -11.26 -21.88
N GLU A 210 -0.84 -10.27 -22.62
CA GLU A 210 0.58 -10.15 -22.94
C GLU A 210 1.37 -9.58 -21.75
N GLU A 211 0.84 -8.55 -21.09
CA GLU A 211 1.42 -7.96 -19.87
C GLU A 211 1.44 -8.97 -18.72
N SER A 212 0.49 -9.91 -18.70
CA SER A 212 0.44 -10.99 -17.71
C SER A 212 1.64 -11.95 -17.83
N LYS A 213 2.25 -12.06 -19.02
CA LYS A 213 3.48 -12.85 -19.23
C LYS A 213 4.72 -12.17 -18.63
N SER A 214 4.69 -10.83 -18.54
CA SER A 214 5.74 -9.98 -17.96
C SER A 214 5.25 -9.24 -16.71
N TRP A 215 4.50 -9.95 -15.86
CA TRP A 215 3.76 -9.36 -14.74
C TRP A 215 4.65 -8.57 -13.78
N GLN A 216 5.93 -8.94 -13.58
CA GLN A 216 6.85 -8.20 -12.71
C GLN A 216 7.10 -6.79 -13.23
N SER A 217 7.38 -6.66 -14.53
CA SER A 217 7.61 -5.37 -15.18
C SER A 217 6.32 -4.54 -15.16
N TRP A 218 5.18 -5.16 -15.48
CA TRP A 218 3.88 -4.51 -15.44
C TRP A 218 3.56 -3.96 -14.03
N LEU A 219 3.72 -4.79 -12.99
CA LEU A 219 3.50 -4.38 -11.60
C LEU A 219 4.44 -3.24 -11.22
N LYS A 220 5.73 -3.37 -11.52
CA LYS A 220 6.75 -2.37 -11.18
C LYS A 220 6.44 -1.01 -11.79
N GLU A 221 6.13 -0.98 -13.08
CA GLU A 221 5.82 0.24 -13.81
C GLU A 221 4.53 0.89 -13.32
N ASN A 222 3.45 0.10 -13.19
CA ASN A 222 2.16 0.63 -12.75
C ASN A 222 2.20 1.08 -11.30
N PHE A 223 2.80 0.30 -10.41
CA PHE A 223 2.99 0.68 -9.02
C PHE A 223 3.78 1.99 -8.91
N ALA A 224 4.93 2.08 -9.59
CA ALA A 224 5.75 3.29 -9.54
C ALA A 224 4.99 4.51 -10.09
N ARG A 225 4.23 4.34 -11.17
CA ARG A 225 3.42 5.40 -11.77
C ARG A 225 2.31 5.89 -10.84
N ILE A 226 1.63 4.99 -10.13
CA ILE A 226 0.60 5.33 -9.15
C ILE A 226 1.22 5.98 -7.91
N ASN A 227 2.21 5.33 -7.29
CA ASN A 227 2.90 5.81 -6.10
C ASN A 227 3.57 7.19 -6.31
N ASP A 228 3.98 7.48 -7.54
CA ASP A 228 4.61 8.75 -7.88
C ASP A 228 3.61 9.84 -8.31
N GLY A 229 2.30 9.58 -8.34
CA GLY A 229 1.30 10.56 -8.80
C GLY A 229 1.37 10.86 -10.30
N LYS A 230 1.96 9.95 -11.09
CA LYS A 230 2.12 10.08 -12.55
C LYS A 230 0.98 9.43 -13.34
N ASN A 231 0.15 8.60 -12.70
CA ASN A 231 -1.05 8.07 -13.34
C ASN A 231 -2.09 9.19 -13.44
N LYS A 232 -2.69 9.40 -14.62
CA LYS A 232 -3.69 10.44 -14.87
C LYS A 232 -5.09 10.04 -14.43
N THR A 233 -5.35 8.76 -14.21
CA THR A 233 -6.68 8.22 -13.87
C THR A 233 -6.82 7.88 -12.39
N VAL A 234 -5.78 8.11 -11.57
CA VAL A 234 -5.75 7.75 -10.14
C VAL A 234 -5.50 8.99 -9.29
N SER A 235 -6.23 9.13 -8.19
CA SER A 235 -6.03 10.19 -7.18
C SER A 235 -4.83 9.87 -6.27
N ILE A 236 -4.57 10.69 -5.25
CA ILE A 236 -3.55 10.39 -4.25
C ILE A 236 -3.99 9.11 -3.50
N PRO A 237 -3.18 8.04 -3.48
CA PRO A 237 -3.57 6.80 -2.84
C PRO A 237 -3.47 6.92 -1.31
N ALA A 238 -4.50 6.46 -0.61
CA ALA A 238 -4.46 6.16 0.82
C ALA A 238 -3.82 4.79 1.06
N ARG A 239 -4.11 3.83 0.18
CA ARG A 239 -3.55 2.48 0.19
C ARG A 239 -3.44 1.92 -1.23
N ILE A 240 -2.36 1.19 -1.50
CA ILE A 240 -2.18 0.41 -2.72
C ILE A 240 -2.10 -1.07 -2.35
N THR A 241 -2.93 -1.90 -2.95
CA THR A 241 -2.95 -3.35 -2.73
C THR A 241 -2.52 -4.07 -3.99
N ILE A 242 -1.43 -4.82 -3.91
CA ILE A 242 -0.90 -5.64 -4.99
C ILE A 242 -1.35 -7.07 -4.77
N ARG A 243 -1.96 -7.64 -5.81
CA ARG A 243 -2.56 -8.97 -5.79
C ARG A 243 -1.93 -9.86 -6.83
N GLY A 244 -1.77 -11.13 -6.50
CA GLY A 244 -1.23 -12.13 -7.42
C GLY A 244 -0.95 -13.45 -6.70
N PRO A 245 -0.60 -14.52 -7.45
CA PRO A 245 -0.31 -15.84 -6.89
C PRO A 245 1.08 -15.85 -6.24
N PHE A 246 1.34 -14.90 -5.36
CA PHE A 246 2.62 -14.73 -4.67
C PHE A 246 2.82 -15.85 -3.65
N PRO A 247 4.06 -16.32 -3.45
CA PRO A 247 4.40 -17.34 -2.46
C PRO A 247 4.39 -16.76 -1.05
N LEU A 248 3.27 -16.21 -0.61
CA LEU A 248 3.14 -15.59 0.72
C LEU A 248 3.17 -16.66 1.83
N MET A 249 2.78 -17.90 1.51
CA MET A 249 2.87 -19.06 2.38
C MET A 249 4.03 -19.97 1.95
N ARG A 250 5.03 -20.17 2.83
CA ARG A 250 5.86 -21.39 2.81
C ARG A 250 5.39 -22.31 3.92
N GLY A 251 4.66 -23.36 3.53
CA GLY A 251 4.18 -24.37 4.47
C GLY A 251 3.39 -25.50 3.83
N ILE A 252 3.68 -25.89 2.58
CA ILE A 252 3.23 -27.19 2.07
C ILE A 252 4.43 -27.83 1.37
N ALA A 253 4.98 -28.86 2.01
CA ALA A 253 5.92 -29.78 1.39
C ALA A 253 5.34 -30.29 0.05
N SER A 254 6.19 -30.38 -0.95
CA SER A 254 5.93 -30.98 -2.26
C SER A 254 4.92 -32.15 -2.19
N GLY A 255 3.72 -31.97 -2.76
CA GLY A 255 2.81 -33.09 -3.01
C GLY A 255 1.30 -32.86 -2.91
N ALA A 256 0.79 -31.77 -2.34
CA ALA A 256 -0.66 -31.62 -2.17
C ALA A 256 -1.26 -30.54 -3.09
N SER A 257 -1.98 -30.99 -4.11
CA SER A 257 -3.03 -30.21 -4.78
C SER A 257 -4.09 -29.83 -3.75
N SER A 258 -4.03 -28.61 -3.22
CA SER A 258 -5.15 -28.05 -2.47
C SER A 258 -5.29 -26.57 -2.75
N THR A 259 -6.40 -26.24 -3.38
CA THR A 259 -6.86 -24.92 -3.83
C THR A 259 -7.34 -24.08 -2.63
N HIS A 260 -6.52 -23.93 -1.59
CA HIS A 260 -6.90 -23.21 -0.37
C HIS A 260 -5.99 -22.01 -0.18
N VAL A 261 -6.55 -20.86 -0.55
CA VAL A 261 -5.89 -19.56 -0.54
C VAL A 261 -5.83 -19.04 0.88
N ALA A 262 -4.66 -19.10 1.48
CA ALA A 262 -4.34 -18.25 2.61
C ALA A 262 -4.08 -16.84 2.09
N SER A 263 -4.81 -15.85 2.59
CA SER A 263 -4.51 -14.45 2.27
C SER A 263 -3.56 -13.96 3.34
N ILE A 264 -2.35 -13.58 2.93
CA ILE A 264 -1.44 -12.84 3.79
C ILE A 264 -1.52 -11.40 3.40
N HIS A 265 -1.81 -10.54 4.36
CA HIS A 265 -1.81 -9.10 4.19
C HIS A 265 -0.46 -8.58 4.72
N ILE A 266 0.37 -8.04 3.83
CA ILE A 266 1.65 -7.44 4.22
C ILE A 266 1.59 -5.93 4.03
N SER A 267 1.60 -5.16 5.13
CA SER A 267 1.53 -3.70 5.07
C SER A 267 2.82 -3.00 5.48
N ILE A 268 3.12 -1.90 4.80
CA ILE A 268 4.14 -0.93 5.22
C ILE A 268 3.43 0.22 5.92
N GLU A 269 3.54 0.26 7.25
CA GLU A 269 3.07 1.39 8.03
C GLU A 269 4.21 2.36 8.32
N ARG A 270 3.92 3.65 8.18
CA ARG A 270 4.82 4.72 8.59
C ARG A 270 4.50 5.09 10.03
N ILE A 271 5.49 5.05 10.90
CA ILE A 271 5.39 5.78 12.18
C ILE A 271 5.43 7.27 11.80
N PHE A 272 4.27 7.92 11.77
CA PHE A 272 4.21 9.37 11.74
C PHE A 272 4.74 9.85 13.10
N GLU A 273 5.88 10.55 13.09
CA GLU A 273 6.47 11.10 14.31
C GLU A 273 5.68 12.31 14.86
N GLU A 274 4.55 12.68 14.27
CA GLU A 274 3.70 13.76 14.78
C GLU A 274 2.22 13.38 14.86
N ARG A 275 1.78 13.22 16.13
CA ARG A 275 0.40 13.22 16.69
C ARG A 275 -0.47 11.95 16.55
N TRP A 276 -0.54 11.26 17.69
CA TRP A 276 -1.63 10.44 18.22
C TRP A 276 -3.03 10.69 17.64
N ILE A 277 -3.66 9.62 17.13
CA ILE A 277 -5.02 9.20 17.54
C ILE A 277 -4.97 7.70 17.77
N GLN A 278 -5.22 7.28 19.02
CA GLN A 278 -5.52 5.89 19.32
C GLN A 278 -6.72 5.43 18.49
N ARG A 279 -6.55 4.38 17.69
CA ARG A 279 -7.65 3.50 17.32
C ARG A 279 -7.34 2.11 17.83
N GLU A 280 -8.08 1.74 18.86
CA GLU A 280 -8.38 0.37 19.25
C GLU A 280 -8.85 -0.41 18.01
N TYR A 281 -8.03 -1.33 17.52
CA TYR A 281 -8.49 -2.44 16.69
C TYR A 281 -7.63 -3.68 16.99
N PHE A 282 -7.81 -4.19 18.21
CA PHE A 282 -7.67 -5.61 18.52
C PHE A 282 -8.72 -5.94 19.59
N GLN A 283 -9.95 -6.21 19.13
CA GLN A 283 -10.90 -7.13 19.75
C GLN A 283 -11.50 -7.98 18.65
#